data_AF-N1SBY7-F1
#
_entry.id   AF-N1SBY7-F1
#
_cell.length_a   1.000
_cell.length_b   1.000
_cell.length_c   1.000
_cell.angle_alpha   90.00
_cell.angle_beta   90.00
_cell.angle_gamma   90.00
#
_symmetry.space_group_name_H-M   'P 1'
#
loop_
_entity.id
_entity.type
_entity.pdbx_description
1 polymer ?
#
loop_
_entity_poly.entity_id
_entity_poly.type
_entity_poly.pdbx_seq_one_letter_code
_entity_poly.pdbx_strand_id
1 'polypeptide(L)'
;MSSLADNGMVALREVPGKGKGLIVTHKILKGTRVLSEEPIIRIPEDAPDSPALRASLRRQVDELPSDQRRAFLSMCNIYPGEADSQYLGIFRTNALPKAWNEGIKRHTVHALRDIDKGEEITITYVGILNNRRTRQEALRKKFKFTCSCNLCSLPPHLSAESDRRLDEILRLDARIGRDGLVGILSDPKRVLGYVDQQVRLYNEQTLDDVGLPRAFFDAAQITVAHGDLARARVFTERAAAGWLVLEGDDSPRVLNAKKLAQDPSSHDTYGNSTAWRTAVDDVPQGLDSNEFENWIWKREKENEPEQLGILRNQVTFPSFLQLPDETDVDDDFFKSRDGVNYRPWRHWCFLAEIVDFATIVRLHMEVKDVAGMIIPLSFYTDRRGSEIDLSQLCKGYTIAVLYAQQHAFAFSEPGIRHEDPTFFKIFPLSLDNLLALSDQVQRFSMEANGMRICHGCEKQATSLKRCAKCSLFWYCNGVCQKAGWSEKDHKVDCKLLCDGDLKGLLSLNWDDFQDFARFPLARSVH
;
A
#
# COMPACT_ATOMS: atom_id res chain seq x y z
N MET A 1 1.27 35.69 -24.32
CA MET A 1 2.39 35.21 -25.15
C MET A 1 3.60 36.15 -25.19
N SER A 2 3.51 37.43 -24.78
CA SER A 2 4.68 38.33 -24.79
C SER A 2 5.68 38.12 -23.63
N SER A 3 5.39 37.27 -22.63
CA SER A 3 6.30 37.08 -21.47
C SER A 3 7.27 35.89 -21.61
N LEU A 4 6.94 34.89 -22.43
CA LEU A 4 7.84 33.76 -22.74
C LEU A 4 9.15 34.20 -23.42
N ALA A 5 9.16 35.38 -24.05
CA ALA A 5 10.33 35.95 -24.71
C ALA A 5 11.28 36.69 -23.75
N ASP A 6 10.85 37.01 -22.52
CA ASP A 6 11.57 37.99 -21.69
C ASP A 6 12.83 37.43 -21.00
N ASN A 7 12.89 36.12 -20.75
CA ASN A 7 14.07 35.47 -20.14
C ASN A 7 14.98 34.75 -21.14
N GLY A 8 14.64 34.72 -22.43
CA GLY A 8 15.46 34.12 -23.48
C GLY A 8 15.76 32.63 -23.36
N MET A 9 15.21 31.90 -22.38
CA MET A 9 15.48 30.47 -22.11
C MET A 9 14.81 29.50 -23.09
N VAL A 10 13.70 29.93 -23.71
CA VAL A 10 12.89 29.12 -24.60
C VAL A 10 12.50 29.91 -25.84
N ALA A 11 12.29 29.20 -26.95
CA ALA A 11 11.80 29.76 -28.20
C ALA A 11 10.64 28.92 -28.72
N LEU A 12 9.56 29.58 -29.13
CA LEU A 12 8.44 28.93 -29.81
C LEU A 12 8.86 28.55 -31.23
N ARG A 13 8.73 27.27 -31.60
CA ARG A 13 9.07 26.76 -32.94
C ARG A 13 8.00 25.81 -33.46
N GLU A 14 7.90 25.68 -34.78
CA GLU A 14 7.14 24.60 -35.41
C GLU A 14 7.88 23.27 -35.21
N VAL A 15 7.15 22.26 -34.75
CA VAL A 15 7.61 20.90 -34.48
C VAL A 15 6.81 19.96 -35.38
N PRO A 16 7.46 19.25 -36.32
CA PRO A 16 6.79 18.37 -37.26
C PRO A 16 5.86 17.37 -36.55
N GLY A 17 4.58 17.34 -36.97
CA GLY A 17 3.57 16.44 -36.42
C GLY A 17 3.02 16.81 -35.03
N LYS A 18 3.51 17.89 -34.39
CA LYS A 18 3.04 18.37 -33.08
C LYS A 18 2.51 19.82 -33.09
N GLY A 19 2.63 20.52 -34.22
CA GLY A 19 2.28 21.94 -34.31
C GLY A 19 3.38 22.79 -33.68
N LYS A 20 3.04 23.63 -32.70
CA LYS A 20 4.03 24.49 -32.03
C LYS A 20 4.56 23.85 -30.76
N GLY A 21 5.87 23.92 -30.56
CA GLY A 21 6.57 23.47 -29.35
C GLY A 21 7.48 24.55 -28.77
N LEU A 22 7.81 24.43 -27.48
CA LEU A 22 8.79 25.27 -26.80
C LEU A 22 10.15 24.58 -26.82
N ILE A 23 11.14 25.21 -27.47
CA ILE A 23 12.50 24.68 -27.62
C ILE A 23 13.46 25.45 -26.73
N VAL A 24 14.26 24.71 -25.95
CA VAL A 24 15.25 25.27 -25.04
C VAL A 24 16.41 25.91 -25.82
N THR A 25 16.77 27.15 -25.47
CA THR A 25 17.84 27.91 -26.14
C THR A 25 19.19 27.79 -25.44
N HIS A 26 19.19 27.46 -24.14
CA HIS A 26 20.35 27.26 -23.25
C HIS A 26 20.01 26.19 -22.22
N LYS A 27 21.00 25.42 -21.72
CA LYS A 27 20.75 24.36 -20.75
C LYS A 27 19.95 24.87 -19.53
N ILE A 28 18.85 24.19 -19.22
CA ILE A 28 18.01 24.47 -18.06
C ILE A 28 18.28 23.37 -17.02
N LEU A 29 18.58 23.77 -15.79
CA LEU A 29 18.84 22.81 -14.70
C LEU A 29 17.52 22.35 -14.06
N LYS A 30 17.52 21.12 -13.53
CA LYS A 30 16.42 20.60 -12.71
C LYS A 30 16.00 21.60 -11.62
N GLY A 31 14.69 21.76 -11.44
CA GLY A 31 14.07 22.69 -10.49
C GLY A 31 13.96 24.14 -10.98
N THR A 32 14.55 24.50 -12.13
CA THR A 32 14.47 25.87 -12.65
C THR A 32 13.02 26.22 -13.01
N ARG A 33 12.56 27.39 -12.57
CA ARG A 33 11.28 27.96 -13.00
C ARG A 33 11.38 28.46 -14.44
N VAL A 34 10.69 27.78 -15.34
CA VAL A 34 10.63 28.08 -16.78
C VAL A 34 9.57 29.15 -17.09
N LEU A 35 8.43 29.09 -16.42
CA LEU A 35 7.31 30.01 -16.64
C LEU A 35 6.77 30.53 -15.30
N SER A 36 6.38 31.81 -15.26
CA SER A 36 5.60 32.41 -14.18
C SER A 36 4.65 33.46 -14.75
N GLU A 37 3.42 33.08 -15.04
CA GLU A 37 2.44 33.94 -15.73
C GLU A 37 1.14 34.11 -14.94
N GLU A 38 0.52 35.27 -15.08
CA GLU A 38 -0.85 35.48 -14.61
C GLU A 38 -1.83 34.88 -15.62
N PRO A 39 -2.76 34.03 -15.19
CA PRO A 39 -3.74 33.43 -16.10
C PRO A 39 -4.76 34.47 -16.52
N ILE A 40 -4.91 34.63 -17.84
CA ILE A 40 -5.93 35.52 -18.43
C ILE A 40 -7.35 34.95 -18.31
N ILE A 41 -7.49 33.63 -18.20
CA ILE A 41 -8.77 32.92 -18.04
C ILE A 41 -8.56 31.78 -17.04
N ARG A 42 -9.53 31.58 -16.15
CA ARG A 42 -9.54 30.48 -15.17
C ARG A 42 -10.88 29.77 -15.15
N ILE A 43 -10.84 28.46 -15.01
CA ILE A 43 -12.02 27.64 -14.69
C ILE A 43 -11.68 26.71 -13.54
N PRO A 44 -12.68 26.28 -12.74
CA PRO A 44 -12.46 25.23 -11.76
C PRO A 44 -11.98 23.94 -12.43
N GLU A 45 -11.11 23.22 -11.73
CA GLU A 45 -10.62 21.91 -12.17
C GLU A 45 -11.77 20.91 -12.31
N ASP A 46 -11.71 20.07 -13.34
CA ASP A 46 -12.70 19.02 -13.65
C ASP A 46 -14.17 19.48 -13.71
N ALA A 47 -14.40 20.79 -13.91
CA ALA A 47 -15.73 21.35 -14.03
C ALA A 47 -16.50 20.69 -15.19
N PRO A 48 -17.70 20.11 -14.93
CA PRO A 48 -18.51 19.56 -15.99
C PRO A 48 -18.97 20.67 -16.94
N ASP A 49 -19.19 20.29 -18.20
CA ASP A 49 -19.75 21.22 -19.15
C ASP A 49 -21.18 21.59 -18.73
N SER A 50 -21.38 22.85 -18.35
CA SER A 50 -22.63 23.37 -17.83
C SER A 50 -22.90 24.78 -18.33
N PRO A 51 -24.17 25.22 -18.41
CA PRO A 51 -24.51 26.59 -18.78
C PRO A 51 -23.81 27.64 -17.91
N ALA A 52 -23.66 27.37 -16.60
CA ALA A 52 -22.97 28.25 -15.66
C ALA A 52 -21.48 28.40 -15.98
N LEU A 53 -20.79 27.29 -16.29
CA LEU A 53 -19.39 27.31 -16.69
C LEU A 53 -19.21 28.09 -18.01
N ARG A 54 -20.05 27.82 -19.01
CA ARG A 54 -20.01 28.51 -20.31
C ARG A 54 -20.26 30.02 -20.16
N ALA A 55 -21.22 30.41 -19.32
CA ALA A 55 -21.51 31.81 -19.03
C ALA A 55 -20.33 32.51 -18.32
N SER A 56 -19.71 31.85 -17.33
CA SER A 56 -18.52 32.36 -16.64
C SER A 56 -17.36 32.56 -17.59
N LEU A 57 -17.12 31.61 -18.48
CA LEU A 57 -16.06 31.67 -19.48
C LEU A 57 -16.31 32.78 -20.51
N ARG A 58 -17.55 32.92 -20.99
CA ARG A 58 -17.96 34.00 -21.90
C ARG A 58 -17.67 35.36 -21.30
N ARG A 59 -18.10 35.59 -20.06
CA ARG A 59 -17.82 36.83 -19.33
C ARG A 59 -16.32 37.12 -19.25
N GLN A 60 -15.50 36.15 -18.84
CA GLN A 60 -14.05 36.33 -18.78
C GLN A 60 -13.43 36.69 -20.14
N VAL A 61 -13.85 36.02 -21.22
CA VAL A 61 -13.34 36.30 -22.58
C VAL A 61 -13.78 37.68 -23.10
N ASP A 62 -15.00 38.10 -22.80
CA ASP A 62 -15.53 39.40 -23.24
C ASP A 62 -14.94 40.56 -22.43
N GLU A 63 -14.47 40.31 -21.21
CA GLU A 63 -13.75 41.27 -20.36
C GLU A 63 -12.25 41.43 -20.77
N LEU A 64 -11.72 40.59 -21.66
CA LEU A 64 -10.33 40.67 -22.11
C LEU A 64 -10.07 41.92 -22.97
N PRO A 65 -8.88 42.56 -22.86
CA PRO A 65 -8.42 43.56 -23.82
C PRO A 65 -8.46 43.04 -25.25
N SER A 66 -8.72 43.92 -26.22
CA SER A 66 -8.96 43.53 -27.62
C SER A 66 -7.85 42.64 -28.22
N ASP A 67 -6.60 42.91 -27.88
CA ASP A 67 -5.46 42.13 -28.37
C ASP A 67 -5.38 40.74 -27.72
N GLN A 68 -5.69 40.62 -26.43
CA GLN A 68 -5.74 39.33 -25.73
C GLN A 68 -6.94 38.51 -26.18
N ARG A 69 -8.10 39.13 -26.38
CA ARG A 69 -9.30 38.48 -26.93
C ARG A 69 -9.02 37.97 -28.35
N ARG A 70 -8.38 38.77 -29.21
CA ARG A 70 -7.97 38.35 -30.56
C ARG A 70 -6.99 37.19 -30.49
N ALA A 71 -6.01 37.24 -29.59
CA ALA A 71 -5.06 36.14 -29.39
C ALA A 71 -5.77 34.86 -28.93
N PHE A 72 -6.69 34.95 -27.95
CA PHE A 72 -7.47 33.82 -27.47
C PHE A 72 -8.29 33.17 -28.59
N LEU A 73 -9.04 33.98 -29.36
CA LEU A 73 -9.87 33.50 -30.46
C LEU A 73 -9.06 32.92 -31.64
N SER A 74 -7.77 33.24 -31.74
CA SER A 74 -6.87 32.68 -32.76
C SER A 74 -6.29 31.31 -32.39
N MET A 75 -6.49 30.85 -31.15
CA MET A 75 -5.96 29.56 -30.68
C MET A 75 -6.75 28.38 -31.27
N CYS A 76 -6.11 27.21 -31.29
CA CYS A 76 -6.71 26.01 -31.86
C CYS A 76 -7.98 25.59 -31.09
N ASN A 77 -9.01 25.12 -31.79
CA ASN A 77 -10.16 24.47 -31.18
C ASN A 77 -10.40 23.11 -31.86
N ILE A 78 -10.13 22.03 -31.13
CA ILE A 78 -10.32 20.66 -31.62
C ILE A 78 -11.70 20.09 -31.31
N TYR A 79 -12.57 20.86 -30.65
CA TYR A 79 -13.95 20.50 -30.33
C TYR A 79 -14.90 21.26 -31.27
N PRO A 80 -15.24 20.69 -32.44
CA PRO A 80 -16.26 21.27 -33.31
C PRO A 80 -17.65 21.09 -32.66
N GLY A 81 -18.37 22.18 -32.47
CA GLY A 81 -19.69 22.23 -31.84
C GLY A 81 -20.29 23.63 -31.92
N GLU A 82 -21.58 23.76 -31.57
CA GLU A 82 -22.38 25.00 -31.61
C GLU A 82 -21.61 26.23 -31.09
N ALA A 83 -21.90 27.41 -31.64
CA ALA A 83 -21.22 28.67 -31.31
C ALA A 83 -21.13 28.93 -29.79
N ASP A 84 -22.11 28.46 -29.02
CA ASP A 84 -22.16 28.58 -27.55
C ASP A 84 -21.09 27.78 -26.79
N SER A 85 -20.39 26.86 -27.46
CA SER A 85 -19.32 26.02 -26.90
C SER A 85 -17.91 26.40 -27.37
N GLN A 86 -17.79 27.37 -28.29
CA GLN A 86 -16.52 27.74 -28.93
C GLN A 86 -15.43 28.08 -27.90
N TYR A 87 -15.75 28.94 -26.92
CA TYR A 87 -14.77 29.38 -25.92
C TYR A 87 -14.30 28.22 -25.04
N LEU A 88 -15.22 27.31 -24.68
CA LEU A 88 -14.88 26.14 -23.87
C LEU A 88 -14.00 25.16 -24.65
N GLY A 89 -14.27 24.98 -25.95
CA GLY A 89 -13.44 24.20 -26.85
C GLY A 89 -12.02 24.76 -26.96
N ILE A 90 -11.88 26.07 -27.22
CA ILE A 90 -10.58 26.76 -27.24
C ILE A 90 -9.87 26.58 -25.90
N PHE A 91 -10.55 26.82 -24.77
CA PHE A 91 -9.95 26.70 -23.46
C PHE A 91 -9.44 25.28 -23.20
N ARG A 92 -10.28 24.25 -23.39
CA ARG A 92 -9.91 22.84 -23.17
C ARG A 92 -8.77 22.35 -24.07
N THR A 93 -8.62 22.97 -25.25
CA THR A 93 -7.54 22.62 -26.19
C THR A 93 -6.19 23.18 -25.75
N ASN A 94 -6.16 24.38 -25.16
CA ASN A 94 -4.92 25.16 -24.98
C ASN A 94 -4.54 25.43 -23.52
N ALA A 95 -5.45 25.25 -22.56
CA ALA A 95 -5.19 25.56 -21.17
C ALA A 95 -4.11 24.64 -20.58
N LEU A 96 -3.20 25.23 -19.79
CA LEU A 96 -2.18 24.49 -19.06
C LEU A 96 -2.80 23.83 -17.81
N PRO A 97 -2.70 22.50 -17.64
CA PRO A 97 -3.19 21.83 -16.46
C PRO A 97 -2.26 22.07 -15.25
N LYS A 98 -2.86 22.14 -14.05
CA LYS A 98 -2.22 21.88 -12.74
C LYS A 98 -0.81 22.47 -12.54
N ALA A 99 -0.72 23.77 -12.27
CA ALA A 99 0.52 24.41 -11.78
C ALA A 99 0.29 25.79 -11.14
N TRP A 100 -0.85 25.97 -10.46
CA TRP A 100 -1.18 27.24 -9.80
C TRP A 100 -0.45 27.37 -8.46
N ASN A 101 0.35 28.43 -8.31
CA ASN A 101 1.01 28.78 -7.06
C ASN A 101 0.16 29.81 -6.32
N GLU A 102 -0.45 29.37 -5.22
CA GLU A 102 -1.35 30.18 -4.40
C GLU A 102 -0.62 31.31 -3.65
N GLY A 103 0.68 31.13 -3.34
CA GLY A 103 1.48 32.10 -2.61
C GLY A 103 1.77 33.37 -3.41
N ILE A 104 2.09 33.21 -4.70
CA ILE A 104 2.36 34.33 -5.61
C ILE A 104 1.22 34.64 -6.58
N LYS A 105 0.13 33.86 -6.55
CA LYS A 105 -1.03 33.97 -7.44
C LYS A 105 -0.68 33.93 -8.93
N ARG A 106 0.20 33.00 -9.31
CA ARG A 106 0.65 32.81 -10.70
C ARG A 106 0.67 31.34 -11.09
N HIS A 107 0.53 31.07 -12.38
CA HIS A 107 0.82 29.76 -12.94
C HIS A 107 2.32 29.62 -13.15
N THR A 108 2.91 28.55 -12.61
CA THR A 108 4.36 28.33 -12.63
C THR A 108 4.71 26.99 -13.25
N VAL A 109 5.71 26.94 -14.12
CA VAL A 109 6.21 25.68 -14.69
C VAL A 109 7.68 25.51 -14.29
N HIS A 110 8.04 24.34 -13.75
CA HIS A 110 9.40 24.01 -13.33
C HIS A 110 9.96 22.83 -14.14
N ALA A 111 11.27 22.85 -14.37
CA ALA A 111 11.97 21.76 -15.05
C ALA A 111 12.12 20.55 -14.12
N LEU A 112 11.57 19.40 -14.51
CA LEU A 112 11.64 18.18 -13.69
C LEU A 112 13.02 17.51 -13.71
N ARG A 113 13.77 17.72 -14.80
CA ARG A 113 15.15 17.29 -15.04
C ARG A 113 15.97 18.41 -15.65
N ASP A 114 17.27 18.18 -15.78
CA ASP A 114 18.10 18.92 -16.71
C ASP A 114 17.55 18.78 -18.14
N ILE A 115 17.52 19.89 -18.88
CA ILE A 115 17.06 19.96 -20.26
C ILE A 115 18.14 20.66 -21.09
N ASP A 116 18.73 19.94 -22.05
CA ASP A 116 19.81 20.47 -22.87
C ASP A 116 19.30 21.45 -23.94
N LYS A 117 20.21 22.28 -24.43
CA LYS A 117 19.94 23.21 -25.53
C LYS A 117 19.43 22.44 -26.76
N GLY A 118 18.31 22.88 -27.31
CA GLY A 118 17.68 22.28 -28.49
C GLY A 118 16.62 21.23 -28.18
N GLU A 119 16.48 20.80 -26.91
CA GLU A 119 15.39 19.93 -26.50
C GLU A 119 14.04 20.65 -26.46
N GLU A 120 12.97 19.88 -26.69
CA GLU A 120 11.59 20.33 -26.56
C GLU A 120 11.13 20.21 -25.09
N ILE A 121 10.52 21.27 -24.55
CA ILE A 121 9.81 21.21 -23.27
C ILE A 121 8.45 20.57 -23.50
N THR A 122 8.18 19.51 -22.74
CA THR A 122 6.91 18.78 -22.79
C THR A 122 6.23 18.76 -21.43
N ILE A 123 4.90 18.81 -21.42
CA ILE A 123 4.06 18.56 -20.24
C ILE A 123 3.15 17.36 -20.50
N THR A 124 2.57 16.79 -19.45
CA THR A 124 1.56 15.73 -19.60
C THR A 124 0.16 16.32 -19.73
N TYR A 125 -0.64 15.77 -20.65
CA TYR A 125 -2.06 16.13 -20.82
C TYR A 125 -3.02 15.17 -20.10
N VAL A 126 -2.50 14.06 -19.58
CA VAL A 126 -3.26 12.98 -18.95
C VAL A 126 -2.60 12.59 -17.62
N GLY A 127 -3.30 11.77 -16.84
CA GLY A 127 -2.76 11.25 -15.57
C GLY A 127 -1.44 10.51 -15.79
N ILE A 128 -0.47 10.77 -14.91
CA ILE A 128 0.90 10.26 -15.02
C ILE A 128 0.95 8.76 -14.77
N LEU A 129 0.05 8.25 -13.91
CA LEU A 129 -0.08 6.84 -13.58
C LEU A 129 -0.94 6.04 -14.58
N ASN A 130 -1.46 6.67 -15.63
CA ASN A 130 -2.27 5.95 -16.63
C ASN A 130 -1.38 4.98 -17.43
N ASN A 131 -1.78 3.71 -17.53
CA ASN A 131 -1.15 2.75 -18.45
C ASN A 131 -1.30 3.15 -19.94
N ARG A 132 -0.51 2.52 -20.82
CA ARG A 132 -0.42 2.87 -22.25
C ARG A 132 -1.76 2.93 -22.95
N ARG A 133 -2.63 1.94 -22.74
CA ARG A 133 -3.98 1.90 -23.33
C ARG A 133 -4.79 3.12 -22.90
N THR A 134 -4.86 3.38 -21.60
CA THR A 134 -5.61 4.50 -21.02
C THR A 134 -5.08 5.85 -21.52
N ARG A 135 -3.75 6.02 -21.62
CA ARG A 135 -3.15 7.24 -22.21
C ARG A 135 -3.55 7.42 -23.67
N GLN A 136 -3.43 6.38 -24.51
CA GLN A 136 -3.77 6.45 -25.93
C GLN A 136 -5.25 6.76 -26.16
N GLU A 137 -6.15 6.10 -25.42
CA GLU A 137 -7.58 6.36 -25.51
C GLU A 137 -7.93 7.78 -25.09
N ALA A 138 -7.39 8.25 -23.97
CA ALA A 138 -7.63 9.61 -23.49
C ALA A 138 -7.11 10.67 -24.47
N LEU A 139 -5.90 10.50 -25.01
CA LEU A 139 -5.31 11.43 -25.98
C LEU A 139 -6.05 11.41 -27.33
N ARG A 140 -6.46 10.25 -27.82
CA ARG A 140 -7.30 10.15 -29.04
C ARG A 140 -8.67 10.78 -28.83
N LYS A 141 -9.30 10.53 -27.69
CA LYS A 141 -10.64 11.06 -27.37
C LYS A 141 -10.60 12.58 -27.19
N LYS A 142 -9.69 13.08 -26.36
CA LYS A 142 -9.63 14.49 -25.95
C LYS A 142 -8.81 15.36 -26.90
N PHE A 143 -7.67 14.88 -27.40
CA PHE A 143 -6.68 15.66 -28.15
C PHE A 143 -6.52 15.24 -29.63
N LYS A 144 -7.24 14.21 -30.08
CA LYS A 144 -7.31 13.76 -31.49
C LYS A 144 -5.97 13.34 -32.12
N PHE A 145 -5.01 12.88 -31.32
CA PHE A 145 -3.75 12.31 -31.82
C PHE A 145 -3.41 10.97 -31.18
N THR A 146 -2.57 10.19 -31.86
CA THR A 146 -1.96 8.96 -31.31
C THR A 146 -0.58 9.31 -30.78
N CYS A 147 -0.31 9.01 -29.51
CA CYS A 147 0.93 9.39 -28.86
C CYS A 147 2.10 8.48 -29.29
N SER A 148 3.23 9.09 -29.63
CA SER A 148 4.47 8.42 -30.02
C SER A 148 5.63 8.75 -29.08
N CYS A 149 5.35 9.21 -27.85
CA CYS A 149 6.39 9.47 -26.85
C CYS A 149 7.18 8.20 -26.50
N ASN A 150 8.34 8.36 -25.87
CA ASN A 150 9.24 7.25 -25.54
C ASN A 150 8.54 6.11 -24.80
N LEU A 151 7.63 6.41 -23.86
CA LEU A 151 6.84 5.39 -23.15
C LEU A 151 5.82 4.69 -24.04
N CYS A 152 5.13 5.42 -24.93
CA CYS A 152 4.13 4.85 -25.84
C CYS A 152 4.75 4.08 -27.03
N SER A 153 6.03 4.32 -27.29
CA SER A 153 6.83 3.70 -28.35
C SER A 153 7.70 2.53 -27.86
N LEU A 154 7.60 2.17 -26.57
CA LEU A 154 8.31 1.01 -26.02
C LEU A 154 7.90 -0.29 -26.74
N PRO A 155 8.85 -1.24 -26.91
CA PRO A 155 8.55 -2.62 -27.28
C PRO A 155 7.47 -3.24 -26.38
N PRO A 156 6.65 -4.20 -26.89
CA PRO A 156 5.53 -4.76 -26.13
C PRO A 156 5.88 -5.27 -24.73
N HIS A 157 7.01 -5.95 -24.57
CA HIS A 157 7.43 -6.49 -23.26
C HIS A 157 7.81 -5.38 -22.26
N LEU A 158 8.54 -4.35 -22.69
CA LEU A 158 8.89 -3.20 -21.83
C LEU A 158 7.66 -2.34 -21.51
N SER A 159 6.73 -2.22 -22.47
CA SER A 159 5.45 -1.56 -22.24
C SER A 159 4.62 -2.31 -21.19
N ALA A 160 4.56 -3.64 -21.27
CA ALA A 160 3.82 -4.45 -20.31
C ALA A 160 4.43 -4.36 -18.90
N GLU A 161 5.77 -4.32 -18.79
CA GLU A 161 6.45 -4.12 -17.51
C GLU A 161 6.16 -2.73 -16.92
N SER A 162 6.24 -1.69 -17.75
CA SER A 162 5.89 -0.33 -17.34
C SER A 162 4.43 -0.23 -16.90
N ASP A 163 3.51 -0.84 -17.64
CA ASP A 163 2.08 -0.80 -17.33
C ASP A 163 1.79 -1.57 -16.02
N ARG A 164 2.39 -2.75 -15.81
CA ARG A 164 2.28 -3.50 -14.55
C ARG A 164 2.73 -2.67 -13.35
N ARG A 165 3.87 -1.97 -13.47
CA ARG A 165 4.38 -1.09 -12.41
C ARG A 165 3.43 0.07 -12.10
N LEU A 166 2.91 0.75 -13.12
CA LEU A 166 1.99 1.89 -12.93
C LEU A 166 0.66 1.44 -12.31
N ASP A 167 0.12 0.31 -12.78
CA ASP A 167 -1.09 -0.29 -12.22
C ASP A 167 -0.86 -0.68 -10.75
N GLU A 168 0.34 -1.17 -10.40
CA GLU A 168 0.69 -1.49 -9.01
C GLU A 168 0.78 -0.26 -8.11
N ILE A 169 1.39 0.84 -8.59
CA ILE A 169 1.42 2.11 -7.85
C ILE A 169 -0.01 2.61 -7.55
N LEU A 170 -0.93 2.47 -8.52
CA LEU A 170 -2.34 2.83 -8.34
C LEU A 170 -3.05 1.94 -7.32
N ARG A 171 -2.77 0.63 -7.32
CA ARG A 171 -3.30 -0.30 -6.30
C ARG A 171 -2.79 0.05 -4.90
N LEU A 172 -1.49 0.32 -4.77
CA LEU A 172 -0.90 0.75 -3.50
C LEU A 172 -1.51 2.07 -3.04
N ASP A 173 -1.71 3.06 -3.91
CA ASP A 173 -2.39 4.33 -3.56
C ASP A 173 -3.80 4.08 -3.01
N ALA A 174 -4.56 3.16 -3.64
CA ALA A 174 -5.88 2.77 -3.18
C ALA A 174 -5.86 2.03 -1.82
N ARG A 175 -4.83 1.22 -1.55
CA ARG A 175 -4.65 0.53 -0.26
C ARG A 175 -4.23 1.49 0.84
N ILE A 176 -3.29 2.40 0.56
CA ILE A 176 -2.79 3.41 1.51
C ILE A 176 -3.93 4.35 1.91
N GLY A 177 -4.79 4.75 0.97
CA GLY A 177 -5.95 5.59 1.24
C GLY A 177 -7.16 4.87 1.80
N ARG A 178 -7.16 3.53 1.86
CA ARG A 178 -8.30 2.73 2.32
C ARG A 178 -8.58 3.05 3.80
N ASP A 179 -9.83 3.32 4.12
CA ASP A 179 -10.32 3.65 5.48
C ASP A 179 -9.66 4.88 6.14
N GLY A 180 -8.89 5.67 5.39
CA GLY A 180 -8.27 6.91 5.83
C GLY A 180 -7.48 6.76 7.13
N LEU A 181 -7.75 7.64 8.10
CA LEU A 181 -7.07 7.62 9.41
C LEU A 181 -7.30 6.31 10.18
N VAL A 182 -8.45 5.65 10.01
CA VAL A 182 -8.75 4.37 10.68
C VAL A 182 -7.82 3.28 10.15
N GLY A 183 -7.57 3.24 8.84
CA GLY A 183 -6.63 2.30 8.22
C GLY A 183 -5.19 2.53 8.69
N ILE A 184 -4.77 3.79 8.78
CA ILE A 184 -3.44 4.15 9.31
C ILE A 184 -3.27 3.66 10.75
N LEU A 185 -4.28 3.84 11.60
CA LEU A 185 -4.19 3.50 13.02
C LEU A 185 -4.29 2.00 13.32
N SER A 186 -4.96 1.23 12.46
CA SER A 186 -5.20 -0.20 12.68
C SER A 186 -3.96 -1.06 12.41
N ASP A 187 -3.25 -0.80 11.32
CA ASP A 187 -2.02 -1.53 10.97
C ASP A 187 -0.95 -0.61 10.35
N PRO A 188 -0.33 0.23 11.19
CA PRO A 188 0.59 1.25 10.69
C PRO A 188 1.85 0.65 10.06
N LYS A 189 2.29 -0.55 10.48
CA LYS A 189 3.46 -1.21 9.88
C LYS A 189 3.17 -1.65 8.45
N ARG A 190 2.01 -2.28 8.20
CA ARG A 190 1.64 -2.72 6.86
C ARG A 190 1.40 -1.56 5.92
N VAL A 191 0.68 -0.52 6.38
CA VAL A 191 0.44 0.68 5.56
C VAL A 191 1.78 1.37 5.25
N LEU A 192 2.69 1.50 6.22
CA LEU A 192 4.04 2.02 5.96
C LEU A 192 4.83 1.13 4.98
N GLY A 193 4.65 -0.19 5.03
CA GLY A 193 5.22 -1.15 4.07
C GLY A 193 4.70 -0.94 2.64
N TYR A 194 3.40 -0.67 2.47
CA TYR A 194 2.83 -0.31 1.17
C TYR A 194 3.45 0.98 0.61
N VAL A 195 3.66 1.99 1.47
CA VAL A 195 4.33 3.22 1.07
C VAL A 195 5.80 2.97 0.71
N ASP A 196 6.53 2.12 1.45
CA ASP A 196 7.90 1.71 1.10
C ASP A 196 7.93 1.09 -0.30
N GLN A 197 7.05 0.12 -0.57
CA GLN A 197 6.93 -0.51 -1.88
C GLN A 197 6.62 0.51 -2.97
N GLN A 198 5.67 1.43 -2.72
CA GLN A 198 5.32 2.49 -3.68
C GLN A 198 6.51 3.39 -4.00
N VAL A 199 7.29 3.80 -2.98
CA VAL A 199 8.51 4.61 -3.14
C VAL A 199 9.58 3.86 -3.94
N ARG A 200 9.75 2.55 -3.71
CA ARG A 200 10.70 1.75 -4.52
C ARG A 200 10.28 1.70 -5.98
N LEU A 201 8.99 1.50 -6.28
CA LEU A 201 8.47 1.50 -7.65
C LEU A 201 8.66 2.87 -8.33
N TYR A 202 8.52 3.97 -7.59
CA TYR A 202 8.84 5.30 -8.10
C TYR A 202 10.34 5.45 -8.42
N ASN A 203 11.23 4.99 -7.53
CA ASN A 203 12.68 5.09 -7.73
C ASN A 203 13.21 4.17 -8.85
N GLU A 204 12.51 3.09 -9.18
CA GLU A 204 12.82 2.27 -10.36
C GLU A 204 12.57 3.00 -11.68
N GLN A 205 11.76 4.06 -11.68
CA GLN A 205 11.63 4.93 -12.84
C GLN A 205 12.77 5.95 -12.85
N THR A 206 13.48 6.02 -13.98
CA THR A 206 14.44 7.10 -14.28
C THR A 206 13.74 8.42 -14.64
N LEU A 207 12.46 8.58 -14.32
CA LEU A 207 11.66 9.75 -14.62
C LEU A 207 11.26 10.41 -13.30
N ASP A 208 11.48 11.71 -13.22
CA ASP A 208 11.15 12.58 -12.08
C ASP A 208 9.65 12.55 -11.76
N ASP A 209 9.24 11.52 -11.04
CA ASP A 209 7.84 11.20 -10.81
C ASP A 209 7.24 12.17 -9.79
N VAL A 210 6.16 12.83 -10.21
CA VAL A 210 5.47 13.83 -9.39
C VAL A 210 4.77 13.21 -8.17
N GLY A 211 4.57 11.89 -8.15
CA GLY A 211 3.93 11.17 -7.06
C GLY A 211 4.87 10.85 -5.88
N LEU A 212 6.18 10.76 -6.12
CA LEU A 212 7.16 10.39 -5.09
C LEU A 212 7.13 11.31 -3.85
N PRO A 213 7.04 12.65 -3.98
CA PRO A 213 6.99 13.52 -2.80
C PRO A 213 5.70 13.33 -1.98
N ARG A 214 4.59 12.96 -2.63
CA ARG A 214 3.33 12.63 -1.93
C ARG A 214 3.49 11.34 -1.14
N ALA A 215 4.08 10.29 -1.73
CA ALA A 215 4.31 9.03 -1.02
C ALA A 215 5.16 9.22 0.25
N PHE A 216 6.22 10.03 0.18
CA PHE A 216 6.98 10.39 1.39
C PHE A 216 6.14 11.15 2.42
N PHE A 217 5.26 12.04 1.97
CA PHE A 217 4.36 12.75 2.89
C PHE A 217 3.33 11.80 3.53
N ASP A 218 2.79 10.83 2.81
CA ASP A 218 1.89 9.80 3.36
C ASP A 218 2.61 9.00 4.47
N ALA A 219 3.88 8.61 4.26
CA ALA A 219 4.71 7.98 5.30
C ALA A 219 4.93 8.90 6.52
N ALA A 220 5.09 10.21 6.30
CA ALA A 220 5.17 11.19 7.39
C ALA A 220 3.87 11.22 8.19
N GLN A 221 2.71 11.23 7.54
CA GLN A 221 1.41 11.26 8.24
C GLN A 221 1.18 10.00 9.10
N ILE A 222 1.56 8.82 8.59
CA ILE A 222 1.53 7.56 9.34
C ILE A 222 2.44 7.66 10.56
N THR A 223 3.69 8.06 10.38
CA THR A 223 4.66 8.13 11.50
C THR A 223 4.26 9.16 12.55
N VAL A 224 3.78 10.34 12.16
CA VAL A 224 3.24 11.34 13.08
C VAL A 224 2.03 10.80 13.86
N ALA A 225 1.11 10.09 13.20
CA ALA A 225 -0.07 9.53 13.85
C ALA A 225 0.25 8.60 15.02
N HIS A 226 1.43 7.95 14.98
CA HIS A 226 1.93 7.04 16.01
C HIS A 226 3.03 7.62 16.90
N GLY A 227 3.28 8.93 16.82
CA GLY A 227 4.23 9.67 17.64
C GLY A 227 5.70 9.48 17.26
N ASP A 228 6.00 8.94 16.07
CA ASP A 228 7.37 8.73 15.59
C ASP A 228 7.90 10.00 14.89
N LEU A 229 8.23 11.00 15.70
CA LEU A 229 8.60 12.32 15.21
C LEU A 229 9.93 12.33 14.46
N ALA A 230 10.87 11.45 14.81
CA ALA A 230 12.17 11.32 14.14
C ALA A 230 12.00 10.91 12.67
N ARG A 231 11.22 9.86 12.40
CA ARG A 231 10.95 9.42 11.01
C ARG A 231 10.09 10.41 10.27
N ALA A 232 9.07 10.97 10.94
CA ALA A 232 8.19 11.97 10.36
C ALA A 232 8.97 13.17 9.81
N ARG A 233 9.97 13.66 10.56
CA ARG A 233 10.87 14.71 10.09
C ARG A 233 11.56 14.32 8.79
N VAL A 234 12.24 13.17 8.75
CA VAL A 234 13.01 12.75 7.58
C VAL A 234 12.11 12.54 6.35
N PHE A 235 10.95 11.91 6.53
CA PHE A 235 9.97 11.74 5.46
C PHE A 235 9.45 13.09 4.93
N THR A 236 9.15 14.03 5.84
CA THR A 236 8.70 15.38 5.45
C THR A 236 9.80 16.17 4.75
N GLU A 237 11.07 16.05 5.16
CA GLU A 237 12.22 16.65 4.49
C GLU A 237 12.37 16.11 3.05
N ARG A 238 12.21 14.80 2.83
CA ARG A 238 12.22 14.18 1.50
C ARG A 238 11.06 14.67 0.63
N ALA A 239 9.86 14.75 1.18
CA ALA A 239 8.69 15.32 0.50
C ALA A 239 8.92 16.79 0.10
N ALA A 240 9.45 17.61 1.02
CA ALA A 240 9.76 19.01 0.79
C ALA A 240 10.82 19.19 -0.31
N ALA A 241 11.87 18.36 -0.33
CA ALA A 241 12.90 18.39 -1.37
C ALA A 241 12.32 18.04 -2.76
N GLY A 242 11.40 17.08 -2.81
CA GLY A 242 10.69 16.73 -4.04
C GLY A 242 9.79 17.87 -4.54
N TRP A 243 8.91 18.41 -3.69
CA TRP A 243 8.04 19.52 -4.07
C TRP A 243 8.79 20.81 -4.38
N LEU A 244 9.97 21.04 -3.79
CA LEU A 244 10.84 22.16 -4.14
C LEU A 244 11.21 22.14 -5.63
N VAL A 245 11.48 20.94 -6.19
CA VAL A 245 11.74 20.77 -7.62
C VAL A 245 10.47 20.99 -8.45
N LEU A 246 9.33 20.47 -8.00
CA LEU A 246 8.07 20.50 -8.75
C LEU A 246 7.42 21.90 -8.77
N GLU A 247 7.51 22.64 -7.66
CA GLU A 247 6.67 23.81 -7.39
C GLU A 247 7.48 25.08 -7.01
N GLY A 248 8.77 24.95 -6.71
CA GLY A 248 9.62 26.05 -6.25
C GLY A 248 9.52 26.31 -4.74
N ASP A 249 10.44 27.12 -4.22
CA ASP A 249 10.58 27.39 -2.79
C ASP A 249 9.50 28.31 -2.20
N ASP A 250 8.87 29.13 -3.04
CA ASP A 250 7.75 30.00 -2.72
C ASP A 250 6.39 29.27 -2.73
N SER A 251 6.35 27.98 -3.06
CA SER A 251 5.12 27.19 -2.97
C SER A 251 4.66 27.09 -1.51
N PRO A 252 3.40 27.41 -1.19
CA PRO A 252 2.85 27.18 0.14
C PRO A 252 3.01 25.74 0.62
N ARG A 253 2.96 24.75 -0.29
CA ARG A 253 3.17 23.35 0.04
C ARG A 253 4.60 23.09 0.53
N VAL A 254 5.59 23.63 -0.16
CA VAL A 254 7.01 23.51 0.21
C VAL A 254 7.29 24.22 1.53
N LEU A 255 6.75 25.42 1.72
CA LEU A 255 6.89 26.18 2.96
C LEU A 255 6.26 25.44 4.16
N ASN A 256 5.05 24.90 3.97
CA ASN A 256 4.37 24.13 5.01
C ASN A 256 5.09 22.83 5.33
N ALA A 257 5.56 22.09 4.33
CA ALA A 257 6.36 20.88 4.54
C ALA A 257 7.66 21.18 5.30
N LYS A 258 8.38 22.27 4.96
CA LYS A 258 9.58 22.68 5.71
C LYS A 258 9.28 23.01 7.18
N LYS A 259 8.18 23.69 7.47
CA LYS A 259 7.74 23.97 8.85
C LYS A 259 7.39 22.68 9.58
N LEU A 260 6.64 21.79 8.93
CA LEU A 260 6.25 20.52 9.51
C LEU A 260 7.46 19.61 9.77
N ALA A 261 8.48 19.64 8.92
CA ALA A 261 9.72 18.90 9.17
C ALA A 261 10.45 19.38 10.45
N GLN A 262 10.37 20.68 10.76
CA GLN A 262 10.96 21.25 11.98
C GLN A 262 10.16 20.90 13.24
N ASP A 263 8.83 20.89 13.12
CA ASP A 263 7.93 20.49 14.20
C ASP A 263 6.84 19.52 13.69
N PRO A 264 7.16 18.22 13.57
CA PRO A 264 6.19 17.23 13.10
C PRO A 264 4.99 17.07 14.05
N SER A 265 5.11 17.50 15.31
CA SER A 265 4.01 17.44 16.29
C SER A 265 2.89 18.44 16.02
N SER A 266 3.14 19.42 15.14
CA SER A 266 2.14 20.40 14.69
C SER A 266 1.11 19.86 13.69
N HIS A 267 1.28 18.64 13.17
CA HIS A 267 0.32 18.02 12.25
C HIS A 267 -0.94 17.53 12.98
N ASP A 268 -2.09 17.63 12.33
CA ASP A 268 -3.41 17.28 12.90
C ASP A 268 -3.54 15.80 13.32
N THR A 269 -2.73 14.90 12.74
CA THR A 269 -2.75 13.47 13.11
C THR A 269 -1.92 13.16 14.35
N TYR A 270 -1.11 14.10 14.86
CA TYR A 270 -0.29 13.86 16.04
C TYR A 270 -1.14 13.54 17.27
N GLY A 271 -0.69 12.59 18.09
CA GLY A 271 -1.34 12.23 19.35
C GLY A 271 -2.45 11.17 19.25
N ASN A 272 -2.75 10.64 18.07
CA ASN A 272 -3.71 9.54 17.92
C ASN A 272 -3.19 8.22 18.54
N SER A 273 -1.88 7.97 18.46
CA SER A 273 -1.22 6.82 19.07
C SER A 273 0.18 7.21 19.53
N THR A 274 0.70 6.49 20.54
CA THR A 274 2.07 6.66 21.07
C THR A 274 2.92 5.41 20.86
N ALA A 275 2.46 4.46 20.04
CA ALA A 275 3.08 3.16 19.84
C ALA A 275 4.53 3.25 19.33
N TRP A 276 4.89 4.32 18.61
CA TRP A 276 6.22 4.51 18.03
C TRP A 276 6.91 5.79 18.52
N ARG A 277 6.59 6.23 19.74
CA ARG A 277 7.07 7.49 20.30
C ARG A 277 8.59 7.68 20.16
N THR A 278 8.99 8.74 19.46
CA THR A 278 10.36 9.24 19.35
C THR A 278 10.37 10.76 19.44
N ALA A 279 11.48 11.36 19.90
CA ALA A 279 11.71 12.79 19.78
C ALA A 279 12.14 13.15 18.35
N VAL A 280 11.95 14.41 17.95
CA VAL A 280 12.31 14.91 16.60
C VAL A 280 13.81 14.71 16.29
N ASP A 281 14.66 14.74 17.31
CA ASP A 281 16.12 14.62 17.18
C ASP A 281 16.65 13.19 17.37
N ASP A 282 15.77 12.20 17.57
CA ASP A 282 16.15 10.78 17.70
C ASP A 282 16.49 10.13 16.32
N VAL A 283 16.90 10.93 15.34
CA VAL A 283 17.35 10.45 14.03
C VAL A 283 18.76 9.85 14.18
N PRO A 284 18.95 8.55 13.89
CA PRO A 284 20.21 7.86 14.12
C PRO A 284 21.33 8.46 13.27
N GLN A 285 22.50 8.61 13.88
CA GLN A 285 23.71 9.11 13.23
C GLN A 285 24.67 7.94 12.95
N GLY A 286 25.41 8.02 11.84
CA GLY A 286 26.48 7.06 11.52
C GLY A 286 26.03 5.71 10.96
N LEU A 287 24.75 5.57 10.58
CA LEU A 287 24.28 4.41 9.80
C LEU A 287 24.74 4.53 8.34
N ASP A 288 25.00 3.38 7.70
CA ASP A 288 25.17 3.37 6.26
C ASP A 288 23.83 3.60 5.52
N SER A 289 23.88 3.75 4.19
CA SER A 289 22.69 4.05 3.39
C SER A 289 21.60 2.97 3.49
N ASN A 290 21.97 1.69 3.57
CA ASN A 290 21.00 0.60 3.62
C ASN A 290 20.43 0.43 5.03
N GLU A 291 21.27 0.54 6.05
CA GLU A 291 20.85 0.56 7.45
C GLU A 291 19.90 1.73 7.76
N PHE A 292 20.17 2.90 7.18
CA PHE A 292 19.30 4.06 7.30
C PHE A 292 17.95 3.85 6.62
N GLU A 293 17.91 3.27 5.41
CA GLU A 293 16.66 2.91 4.75
C GLU A 293 15.89 1.84 5.52
N ASN A 294 16.56 0.85 6.11
CA ASN A 294 15.91 -0.14 6.96
C ASN A 294 15.30 0.49 8.21
N TRP A 295 16.02 1.43 8.84
CA TRP A 295 15.51 2.19 9.95
C TRP A 295 14.29 3.03 9.55
N ILE A 296 14.38 3.85 8.50
CA ILE A 296 13.32 4.80 8.16
C ILE A 296 12.00 4.08 7.80
N TRP A 297 12.08 2.94 7.11
CA TRP A 297 10.93 2.14 6.73
C TRP A 297 10.49 1.12 7.79
N LYS A 298 11.15 1.09 8.95
CA LYS A 298 10.96 0.05 9.99
C LYS A 298 11.00 -1.37 9.38
N ARG A 299 11.85 -1.57 8.37
CA ARG A 299 12.10 -2.91 7.84
C ARG A 299 12.69 -3.72 8.97
N GLU A 300 12.23 -4.96 9.09
CA GLU A 300 12.85 -5.87 10.04
C GLU A 300 14.34 -5.92 9.72
N LYS A 301 15.18 -5.63 10.72
CA LYS A 301 16.59 -5.99 10.58
C LYS A 301 16.57 -7.49 10.33
N GLU A 302 17.36 -7.97 9.37
CA GLU A 302 17.79 -9.37 9.32
C GLU A 302 18.69 -9.65 10.55
N ASN A 303 18.15 -9.44 11.75
CA ASN A 303 18.77 -9.71 13.02
C ASN A 303 18.04 -10.94 13.58
N GLU A 304 18.84 -11.90 14.06
CA GLU A 304 18.40 -13.21 14.54
C GLU A 304 17.08 -13.14 15.33
N PRO A 305 16.13 -14.06 15.04
CA PRO A 305 14.76 -13.93 15.47
C PRO A 305 14.67 -13.93 16.99
N GLU A 306 14.06 -12.89 17.56
CA GLU A 306 13.20 -13.15 18.73
C GLU A 306 12.30 -14.32 18.32
N GLN A 307 12.36 -15.44 19.05
CA GLN A 307 11.73 -16.71 18.66
C GLN A 307 10.20 -16.66 18.82
N LEU A 308 9.58 -15.73 18.09
CA LEU A 308 8.17 -15.58 17.79
C LEU A 308 7.57 -16.91 17.37
N GLY A 309 6.57 -17.46 18.08
CA GLY A 309 5.76 -18.59 17.63
C GLY A 309 5.27 -18.38 16.20
N ILE A 310 5.32 -19.41 15.35
CA ILE A 310 4.92 -19.31 13.92
C ILE A 310 3.49 -18.76 13.76
N LEU A 311 2.59 -19.03 14.71
CA LEU A 311 1.21 -18.56 14.70
C LEU A 311 1.05 -17.04 14.94
N ARG A 312 2.13 -16.33 15.31
CA ARG A 312 2.14 -14.86 15.48
C ARG A 312 2.58 -14.11 14.23
N ASN A 313 3.02 -14.81 13.18
CA ASN A 313 3.38 -14.18 11.92
C ASN A 313 2.12 -13.64 11.24
N GLN A 314 1.93 -12.33 11.23
CA GLN A 314 0.73 -11.67 10.68
C GLN A 314 0.60 -11.77 9.15
N VAL A 315 1.67 -12.14 8.43
CA VAL A 315 1.58 -12.40 6.99
C VAL A 315 0.95 -13.77 6.73
N THR A 316 1.29 -14.76 7.56
CA THR A 316 0.75 -16.12 7.47
C THR A 316 -0.57 -16.29 8.21
N PHE A 317 -0.70 -15.63 9.36
CA PHE A 317 -1.85 -15.64 10.25
C PHE A 317 -2.41 -14.21 10.43
N PRO A 318 -2.99 -13.64 9.36
CA PRO A 318 -3.47 -12.26 9.36
C PRO A 318 -4.66 -12.03 10.30
N SER A 319 -4.79 -10.80 10.80
CA SER A 319 -6.03 -10.25 11.35
C SER A 319 -7.09 -10.09 10.26
N PHE A 320 -8.34 -9.78 10.63
CA PHE A 320 -9.42 -9.64 9.65
C PHE A 320 -9.15 -8.55 8.62
N LEU A 321 -8.67 -7.38 9.07
CA LEU A 321 -8.31 -6.27 8.17
C LEU A 321 -7.10 -6.62 7.29
N GLN A 322 -6.31 -7.62 7.70
CA GLN A 322 -5.17 -8.10 6.95
C GLN A 322 -5.52 -9.15 5.88
N LEU A 323 -6.72 -9.73 5.93
CA LEU A 323 -7.16 -10.71 4.94
C LEU A 323 -7.30 -10.09 3.55
N PRO A 324 -7.07 -10.87 2.47
CA PRO A 324 -7.40 -10.43 1.12
C PRO A 324 -8.91 -10.18 1.00
N ASP A 325 -9.29 -9.15 0.24
CA ASP A 325 -10.69 -8.86 -0.09
C ASP A 325 -11.15 -9.77 -1.24
N GLU A 326 -12.34 -10.36 -1.17
CA GLU A 326 -12.82 -11.28 -2.22
C GLU A 326 -12.94 -10.62 -3.61
N THR A 327 -13.05 -9.29 -3.65
CA THR A 327 -13.19 -8.50 -4.88
C THR A 327 -11.87 -7.91 -5.38
N ASP A 328 -10.79 -8.07 -4.61
CA ASP A 328 -9.46 -7.55 -4.90
C ASP A 328 -8.45 -8.68 -5.04
N VAL A 329 -7.46 -8.49 -5.92
CA VAL A 329 -6.36 -9.43 -6.05
C VAL A 329 -5.21 -8.92 -5.20
N ASP A 330 -5.03 -9.55 -4.04
CA ASP A 330 -3.94 -9.20 -3.14
C ASP A 330 -2.64 -9.93 -3.50
N ASP A 331 -1.67 -9.23 -4.10
CA ASP A 331 -0.39 -9.82 -4.51
C ASP A 331 0.44 -10.38 -3.33
N ASP A 332 0.13 -10.00 -2.08
CA ASP A 332 0.70 -10.65 -0.87
C ASP A 332 0.27 -12.12 -0.76
N PHE A 333 -0.89 -12.47 -1.30
CA PHE A 333 -1.50 -13.80 -1.23
C PHE A 333 -1.57 -14.48 -2.60
N PHE A 334 -1.74 -13.72 -3.68
CA PHE A 334 -2.00 -14.20 -5.05
C PHE A 334 -0.87 -13.83 -6.03
N LYS A 335 -0.60 -14.67 -7.04
CA LYS A 335 0.27 -14.34 -8.17
C LYS A 335 -0.43 -14.64 -9.48
N SER A 336 -0.20 -13.76 -10.45
CA SER A 336 -0.69 -13.95 -11.81
C SER A 336 0.14 -14.99 -12.56
N ARG A 337 -0.51 -15.96 -13.22
CA ARG A 337 0.17 -16.94 -14.07
C ARG A 337 0.34 -16.44 -15.51
N ASP A 338 -0.60 -15.65 -16.00
CA ASP A 338 -0.74 -15.26 -17.41
C ASP A 338 -1.39 -13.87 -17.62
N GLY A 339 -1.55 -13.08 -16.55
CA GLY A 339 -2.21 -11.78 -16.56
C GLY A 339 -3.73 -11.82 -16.36
N VAL A 340 -4.35 -13.00 -16.37
CA VAL A 340 -5.82 -13.17 -16.27
C VAL A 340 -6.21 -14.10 -15.13
N ASN A 341 -5.40 -15.14 -14.88
CA ASN A 341 -5.64 -16.12 -13.82
C ASN A 341 -4.71 -15.86 -12.63
N TYR A 342 -5.32 -15.62 -11.47
CA TYR A 342 -4.63 -15.46 -10.20
C TYR A 342 -4.83 -16.71 -9.34
N ARG A 343 -3.75 -17.19 -8.75
CA ARG A 343 -3.79 -18.28 -7.78
C ARG A 343 -3.01 -17.89 -6.54
N PRO A 344 -3.34 -18.44 -5.37
CA PRO A 344 -2.47 -18.32 -4.21
C PRO A 344 -1.02 -18.69 -4.56
N TRP A 345 -0.06 -17.92 -4.05
CA TRP A 345 1.36 -18.30 -4.14
C TRP A 345 1.96 -18.70 -2.80
N ARG A 346 1.20 -18.49 -1.72
CA ARG A 346 1.49 -18.88 -0.35
C ARG A 346 0.22 -19.43 0.32
N HIS A 347 0.38 -20.04 1.48
CA HIS A 347 -0.71 -20.40 2.37
C HIS A 347 -0.95 -19.30 3.42
N TRP A 348 -2.20 -19.15 3.87
CA TRP A 348 -2.54 -18.33 5.03
C TRP A 348 -3.73 -18.91 5.79
N CYS A 349 -3.84 -18.55 7.07
CA CYS A 349 -4.87 -19.05 7.96
C CYS A 349 -5.32 -17.98 8.94
N PHE A 350 -6.60 -17.64 8.94
CA PHE A 350 -7.20 -16.74 9.92
C PHE A 350 -7.46 -17.47 11.23
N LEU A 351 -7.00 -16.89 12.35
CA LEU A 351 -7.23 -17.42 13.69
C LEU A 351 -8.10 -16.45 14.50
N ALA A 352 -9.16 -16.97 15.10
CA ALA A 352 -10.04 -16.18 15.97
C ALA A 352 -10.67 -17.02 17.08
N GLU A 353 -11.02 -16.36 18.17
CA GLU A 353 -11.72 -16.97 19.30
C GLU A 353 -13.24 -16.82 19.15
N ILE A 354 -14.01 -17.89 19.36
CA ILE A 354 -15.47 -17.87 19.28
C ILE A 354 -16.03 -17.10 20.48
N VAL A 355 -16.73 -15.98 20.21
CA VAL A 355 -17.39 -15.15 21.23
C VAL A 355 -18.86 -15.53 21.37
N ASP A 356 -19.55 -15.69 20.25
CA ASP A 356 -20.94 -16.13 20.21
C ASP A 356 -21.27 -16.89 18.92
N PHE A 357 -22.41 -17.59 18.90
CA PHE A 357 -22.90 -18.25 17.70
C PHE A 357 -24.42 -18.50 17.72
N ALA A 358 -25.02 -18.55 16.54
CA ALA A 358 -26.43 -18.86 16.32
C ALA A 358 -26.61 -19.79 15.11
N THR A 359 -27.61 -20.67 15.14
CA THR A 359 -27.85 -21.71 14.12
C THR A 359 -29.24 -21.64 13.49
N ILE A 360 -29.89 -20.47 13.46
CA ILE A 360 -31.31 -20.34 13.08
C ILE A 360 -31.55 -20.66 11.58
N VAL A 361 -30.83 -20.01 10.68
CA VAL A 361 -30.96 -20.21 9.21
C VAL A 361 -29.72 -20.90 8.62
N ARG A 362 -28.57 -20.56 9.18
CA ARG A 362 -27.23 -21.09 8.95
C ARG A 362 -26.43 -20.85 10.23
N LEU A 363 -25.32 -21.55 10.39
CA LEU A 363 -24.37 -21.21 11.44
C LEU A 363 -23.77 -19.83 11.17
N HIS A 364 -23.94 -18.95 12.14
CA HIS A 364 -23.32 -17.64 12.20
C HIS A 364 -22.55 -17.55 13.52
N MET A 365 -21.30 -17.09 13.45
CA MET A 365 -20.45 -16.90 14.62
C MET A 365 -20.01 -15.45 14.72
N GLU A 366 -19.92 -14.95 15.94
CA GLU A 366 -19.12 -13.78 16.27
C GLU A 366 -17.77 -14.28 16.78
N VAL A 367 -16.68 -13.88 16.11
CA VAL A 367 -15.33 -14.34 16.43
C VAL A 367 -14.41 -13.14 16.68
N LYS A 368 -13.53 -13.25 17.68
CA LYS A 368 -12.55 -12.22 18.04
C LYS A 368 -11.17 -12.59 17.49
N ASP A 369 -10.63 -11.79 16.58
CA ASP A 369 -9.33 -12.07 15.95
C ASP A 369 -8.13 -11.72 16.83
N VAL A 370 -6.93 -11.92 16.28
CA VAL A 370 -5.65 -11.60 16.92
C VAL A 370 -5.44 -10.10 17.21
N ALA A 371 -6.17 -9.21 16.53
CA ALA A 371 -6.16 -7.77 16.79
C ALA A 371 -7.23 -7.34 17.83
N GLY A 372 -8.04 -8.29 18.30
CA GLY A 372 -9.12 -8.05 19.25
C GLY A 372 -10.41 -7.54 18.62
N MET A 373 -10.54 -7.55 17.30
CA MET A 373 -11.78 -7.16 16.61
C MET A 373 -12.79 -8.30 16.62
N ILE A 374 -14.08 -7.98 16.85
CA ILE A 374 -15.17 -8.95 16.70
C ILE A 374 -15.68 -8.90 15.27
N ILE A 375 -15.73 -10.06 14.62
CA ILE A 375 -16.01 -10.21 13.19
C ILE A 375 -17.14 -11.24 13.01
N PRO A 376 -18.11 -10.95 12.12
CA PRO A 376 -19.11 -11.93 11.73
C PRO A 376 -18.50 -13.00 10.80
N LEU A 377 -18.62 -14.27 11.18
CA LEU A 377 -18.24 -15.43 10.37
C LEU A 377 -19.50 -16.24 10.02
N SER A 378 -19.85 -16.29 8.74
CA SER A 378 -21.08 -16.94 8.27
C SER A 378 -20.80 -18.16 7.41
N PHE A 379 -21.45 -19.29 7.72
CA PHE A 379 -21.29 -20.55 6.99
C PHE A 379 -22.28 -20.63 5.81
N TYR A 380 -21.74 -20.61 4.60
CA TYR A 380 -22.42 -20.74 3.31
C TYR A 380 -22.16 -22.10 2.64
N THR A 381 -21.66 -23.07 3.40
CA THR A 381 -21.52 -24.47 2.98
C THR A 381 -22.88 -25.08 2.58
N ASP A 382 -22.87 -26.17 1.81
CA ASP A 382 -24.09 -26.88 1.39
C ASP A 382 -25.01 -27.28 2.57
N ARG A 383 -24.39 -27.62 3.70
CA ARG A 383 -25.05 -28.01 4.95
C ARG A 383 -25.26 -26.85 5.92
N ARG A 384 -24.92 -25.62 5.51
CA ARG A 384 -25.14 -24.37 6.25
C ARG A 384 -24.58 -24.38 7.68
N GLY A 385 -23.44 -25.06 7.88
CA GLY A 385 -22.77 -25.19 9.19
C GLY A 385 -23.19 -26.40 10.03
N SER A 386 -24.15 -27.21 9.59
CA SER A 386 -24.54 -28.45 10.29
C SER A 386 -23.53 -29.59 10.16
N GLU A 387 -22.46 -29.39 9.39
CA GLU A 387 -21.26 -30.22 9.40
C GLU A 387 -20.50 -30.20 10.74
N ILE A 388 -20.71 -29.17 11.57
CA ILE A 388 -20.06 -29.04 12.88
C ILE A 388 -20.92 -29.75 13.92
N ASP A 389 -20.29 -30.63 14.68
CA ASP A 389 -20.91 -31.20 15.88
C ASP A 389 -21.12 -30.09 16.91
N LEU A 390 -22.35 -29.92 17.41
CA LEU A 390 -22.69 -28.90 18.40
C LEU A 390 -21.82 -28.97 19.66
N SER A 391 -21.28 -30.15 20.00
CA SER A 391 -20.34 -30.32 21.11
C SER A 391 -18.97 -29.66 20.89
N GLN A 392 -18.61 -29.34 19.64
CA GLN A 392 -17.40 -28.62 19.28
C GLN A 392 -17.60 -27.10 19.25
N LEU A 393 -18.85 -26.63 19.22
CA LEU A 393 -19.21 -25.21 19.25
C LEU A 393 -19.25 -24.69 20.68
N CYS A 394 -18.11 -24.21 21.17
CA CYS A 394 -17.97 -23.65 22.50
C CYS A 394 -17.40 -22.22 22.44
N LYS A 395 -17.97 -21.32 23.24
CA LYS A 395 -17.39 -19.99 23.46
C LYS A 395 -16.00 -20.12 24.08
N GLY A 396 -15.05 -19.31 23.62
CA GLY A 396 -13.65 -19.35 24.03
C GLY A 396 -12.80 -20.41 23.33
N TYR A 397 -13.34 -21.15 22.36
CA TYR A 397 -12.53 -22.02 21.48
C TYR A 397 -11.98 -21.25 20.30
N THR A 398 -10.86 -21.70 19.76
CA THR A 398 -10.22 -21.06 18.60
C THR A 398 -10.70 -21.71 17.32
N ILE A 399 -11.15 -20.91 16.37
CA ILE A 399 -11.39 -21.32 14.99
C ILE A 399 -10.20 -20.92 14.11
N ALA A 400 -9.76 -21.86 13.29
CA ALA A 400 -8.78 -21.65 12.24
C ALA A 400 -9.47 -21.77 10.88
N VAL A 401 -9.33 -20.78 10.01
CA VAL A 401 -9.94 -20.75 8.67
C VAL A 401 -8.85 -20.53 7.63
N LEU A 402 -8.54 -21.56 6.87
CA LEU A 402 -7.60 -21.51 5.75
C LEU A 402 -8.18 -20.65 4.62
N TYR A 403 -7.32 -19.83 4.03
CA TYR A 403 -7.65 -18.95 2.90
C TYR A 403 -8.86 -18.04 3.11
N ALA A 404 -9.09 -17.62 4.37
CA ALA A 404 -10.16 -16.66 4.65
C ALA A 404 -9.98 -15.38 3.82
N GLN A 405 -11.10 -14.77 3.45
CA GLN A 405 -11.16 -13.52 2.72
C GLN A 405 -12.19 -12.60 3.37
N GLN A 406 -12.01 -11.29 3.22
CA GLN A 406 -13.01 -10.31 3.59
C GLN A 406 -14.18 -10.40 2.60
N HIS A 407 -15.39 -10.43 3.14
CA HIS A 407 -16.64 -10.55 2.38
C HIS A 407 -17.61 -9.44 2.81
N ALA A 408 -18.14 -8.72 1.82
CA ALA A 408 -19.18 -7.72 2.05
C ALA A 408 -20.57 -8.36 1.99
N PHE A 409 -21.22 -8.50 3.16
CA PHE A 409 -22.60 -8.98 3.23
C PHE A 409 -23.58 -7.86 2.88
N ALA A 410 -24.59 -8.16 2.06
CA ALA A 410 -25.64 -7.20 1.75
C ALA A 410 -26.37 -6.76 3.04
N PHE A 411 -26.38 -5.45 3.30
CA PHE A 411 -27.06 -4.83 4.46
C PHE A 411 -26.53 -5.28 5.84
N SER A 412 -25.29 -5.75 5.94
CA SER A 412 -24.64 -6.15 7.20
C SER A 412 -23.18 -5.69 7.23
N GLU A 413 -22.53 -5.81 8.39
CA GLU A 413 -21.11 -5.49 8.54
C GLU A 413 -20.26 -6.49 7.73
N PRO A 414 -19.13 -6.06 7.14
CA PRO A 414 -18.18 -6.96 6.49
C PRO A 414 -17.71 -8.06 7.44
N GLY A 415 -17.48 -9.25 6.91
CA GLY A 415 -17.04 -10.38 7.70
C GLY A 415 -16.41 -11.45 6.84
N ILE A 416 -16.45 -12.69 7.30
CA ILE A 416 -15.92 -13.84 6.57
C ILE A 416 -17.09 -14.71 6.10
N ARG A 417 -17.15 -14.96 4.78
CA ARG A 417 -18.06 -15.95 4.19
C ARG A 417 -17.30 -17.25 4.00
N HIS A 418 -17.72 -18.29 4.72
CA HIS A 418 -17.07 -19.59 4.68
C HIS A 418 -17.89 -20.60 3.87
N GLU A 419 -17.30 -21.19 2.83
CA GLU A 419 -18.03 -22.00 1.85
C GLU A 419 -17.56 -23.46 1.76
N ASP A 420 -16.29 -23.74 2.06
CA ASP A 420 -15.71 -25.08 1.99
C ASP A 420 -15.47 -25.64 3.39
N PRO A 421 -16.23 -26.65 3.84
CA PRO A 421 -16.12 -27.20 5.18
C PRO A 421 -14.78 -27.89 5.47
N THR A 422 -13.92 -28.09 4.46
CA THR A 422 -12.56 -28.62 4.63
C THR A 422 -11.52 -27.53 4.91
N PHE A 423 -11.89 -26.25 4.85
CA PHE A 423 -10.97 -25.13 5.12
C PHE A 423 -11.04 -24.58 6.54
N PHE A 424 -11.78 -25.19 7.45
CA PHE A 424 -11.78 -24.74 8.85
C PHE A 424 -11.58 -25.88 9.84
N LYS A 425 -11.11 -25.52 11.03
CA LYS A 425 -11.10 -26.39 12.21
C LYS A 425 -11.27 -25.58 13.49
N ILE A 426 -12.00 -26.16 14.44
CA ILE A 426 -12.12 -25.62 15.80
C ILE A 426 -11.17 -26.39 16.72
N PHE A 427 -10.36 -25.66 17.48
CA PHE A 427 -9.47 -26.19 18.50
C PHE A 427 -10.01 -25.88 19.90
N PRO A 428 -10.02 -26.86 20.83
CA PRO A 428 -10.62 -26.72 22.15
C PRO A 428 -9.71 -25.98 23.15
N LEU A 429 -9.28 -24.78 22.79
CA LEU A 429 -8.50 -23.84 23.60
C LEU A 429 -8.70 -22.41 23.11
N SER A 430 -8.48 -21.43 24.00
CA SER A 430 -8.52 -20.01 23.67
C SER A 430 -7.39 -19.61 22.72
N LEU A 431 -7.59 -18.48 22.02
CA LEU A 431 -6.63 -17.99 21.04
C LEU A 431 -5.29 -17.65 21.71
N ASP A 432 -5.34 -16.99 22.88
CA ASP A 432 -4.15 -16.65 23.65
C ASP A 432 -3.33 -17.89 24.05
N ASN A 433 -4.01 -18.97 24.46
CA ASN A 433 -3.33 -20.21 24.83
C ASN A 433 -2.75 -20.92 23.60
N LEU A 434 -3.41 -20.84 22.44
CA LEU A 434 -2.88 -21.38 21.19
C LEU A 434 -1.61 -20.65 20.75
N LEU A 435 -1.60 -19.32 20.83
CA LEU A 435 -0.44 -18.50 20.50
C LEU A 435 0.71 -18.76 21.48
N ALA A 436 0.43 -18.82 22.79
CA ALA A 436 1.44 -19.16 23.79
C ALA A 436 2.03 -20.56 23.58
N LEU A 437 1.21 -21.55 23.22
CA LEU A 437 1.68 -22.90 22.88
C LEU A 437 2.61 -22.88 21.65
N SER A 438 2.31 -22.07 20.64
CA SER A 438 3.19 -21.88 19.48
C SER A 438 4.55 -21.30 19.87
N ASP A 439 4.58 -20.30 20.76
CA ASP A 439 5.81 -19.70 21.28
C ASP A 439 6.67 -20.75 22.02
N GLN A 440 6.04 -21.61 22.83
CA GLN A 440 6.72 -22.70 23.51
C GLN A 440 7.31 -23.71 22.51
N VAL A 441 6.55 -24.10 21.49
CA VAL A 441 7.04 -25.03 20.45
C VAL A 441 8.23 -24.44 19.71
N GLN A 442 8.19 -23.17 19.30
CA GLN A 442 9.35 -22.50 18.70
C GLN A 442 10.58 -22.62 19.58
N ARG A 443 10.45 -22.18 20.83
CA ARG A 443 11.57 -22.09 21.77
C ARG A 443 12.20 -23.45 22.07
N PHE A 444 11.39 -24.49 22.23
CA PHE A 444 11.88 -25.79 22.71
C PHE A 444 12.07 -26.85 21.62
N SER A 445 11.54 -26.64 20.41
CA SER A 445 11.70 -27.57 19.27
C SER A 445 12.88 -27.19 18.36
N MET A 446 13.20 -25.90 18.23
CA MET A 446 14.25 -25.43 17.33
C MET A 446 15.65 -25.90 17.73
N GLU A 447 16.43 -26.27 16.72
CA GLU A 447 17.86 -26.58 16.85
C GLU A 447 18.68 -25.38 16.39
N ALA A 448 19.55 -24.88 17.25
CA ALA A 448 20.50 -23.81 16.93
C ALA A 448 21.92 -24.31 17.24
N ASN A 449 22.82 -24.26 16.25
CA ASN A 449 24.21 -24.73 16.38
C ASN A 449 24.35 -26.18 16.90
N GLY A 450 23.45 -27.09 16.50
CA GLY A 450 23.44 -28.47 16.97
C GLY A 450 22.90 -28.67 18.39
N MET A 451 22.42 -27.60 19.03
CA MET A 451 21.94 -27.59 20.41
C MET A 451 20.44 -27.30 20.46
N ARG A 452 19.75 -27.94 21.41
CA ARG A 452 18.33 -27.71 21.72
C ARG A 452 18.17 -27.36 23.19
N ILE A 453 17.08 -26.67 23.52
CA ILE A 453 16.75 -26.31 24.90
C ILE A 453 15.95 -27.45 25.54
N CYS A 454 16.40 -27.92 26.71
CA CYS A 454 15.62 -28.85 27.50
C CYS A 454 14.43 -28.14 28.14
N HIS A 455 13.21 -28.60 27.90
CA HIS A 455 12.00 -27.98 28.49
C HIS A 455 12.00 -28.03 30.02
N GLY A 456 12.48 -29.12 30.62
CA GLY A 456 12.56 -29.28 32.07
C GLY A 456 13.46 -28.27 32.78
N CYS A 457 14.75 -28.20 32.39
CA CYS A 457 15.75 -27.37 33.08
C CYS A 457 16.19 -26.11 32.33
N GLU A 458 15.68 -25.87 31.13
CA GLU A 458 15.99 -24.73 30.24
C GLU A 458 17.45 -24.60 29.80
N LYS A 459 18.27 -25.62 30.06
CA LYS A 459 19.65 -25.65 29.59
C LYS A 459 19.72 -26.18 28.16
N GLN A 460 20.62 -25.60 27.37
CA GLN A 460 20.93 -26.11 26.04
C GLN A 460 21.82 -27.35 26.12
N ALA A 461 21.56 -28.33 25.26
CA ALA A 461 22.42 -29.49 25.10
C ALA A 461 22.32 -30.07 23.68
N THR A 462 23.35 -30.80 23.27
CA THR A 462 23.41 -31.48 21.96
C THR A 462 22.71 -32.84 21.97
N SER A 463 22.61 -33.49 23.12
CA SER A 463 22.03 -34.85 23.26
C SER A 463 20.80 -34.84 24.17
N LEU A 464 19.65 -34.41 23.63
CA LEU A 464 18.35 -34.46 24.31
C LEU A 464 17.48 -35.60 23.78
N LYS A 465 16.60 -36.11 24.65
CA LYS A 465 15.56 -37.08 24.32
C LYS A 465 14.25 -36.37 23.98
N ARG A 466 13.68 -36.68 22.82
CA ARG A 466 12.37 -36.15 22.40
C ARG A 466 11.23 -36.77 23.20
N CYS A 467 10.16 -36.00 23.39
CA CYS A 467 8.90 -36.51 23.91
C CYS A 467 8.33 -37.58 22.96
N ALA A 468 8.09 -38.79 23.45
CA ALA A 468 7.64 -39.90 22.60
C ALA A 468 6.21 -39.73 22.04
N LYS A 469 5.41 -38.81 22.59
CA LYS A 469 4.01 -38.59 22.19
C LYS A 469 3.88 -37.47 21.16
N CYS A 470 4.18 -36.23 21.53
CA CYS A 470 4.05 -35.10 20.62
C CYS A 470 5.25 -34.96 19.66
N SER A 471 6.43 -35.47 20.04
CA SER A 471 7.69 -35.33 19.30
C SER A 471 8.23 -33.90 19.13
N LEU A 472 7.62 -32.90 19.76
CA LEU A 472 7.99 -31.48 19.61
C LEU A 472 8.84 -30.92 20.75
N PHE A 473 8.89 -31.61 21.90
CA PHE A 473 9.63 -31.14 23.09
C PHE A 473 10.78 -32.08 23.43
N TRP A 474 11.85 -31.53 24.02
CA TRP A 474 13.11 -32.24 24.27
C TRP A 474 13.56 -32.13 25.73
N TYR A 475 14.20 -33.18 26.24
CA TYR A 475 14.60 -33.30 27.65
C TYR A 475 15.97 -33.95 27.82
N CYS A 476 16.75 -33.52 28.82
CA CYS A 476 18.06 -34.12 29.10
C CYS A 476 17.94 -35.60 29.47
N ASN A 477 16.92 -35.93 30.28
CA ASN A 477 16.68 -37.26 30.82
C ASN A 477 15.24 -37.36 31.37
N GLY A 478 14.90 -38.51 31.95
CA GLY A 478 13.57 -38.76 32.52
C GLY A 478 13.20 -37.86 33.71
N VAL A 479 14.18 -37.28 34.42
CA VAL A 479 13.91 -36.34 35.52
C VAL A 479 13.44 -35.01 34.94
N CYS A 480 14.16 -34.46 33.95
CA CYS A 480 13.74 -33.25 33.26
C CYS A 480 12.40 -33.43 32.53
N GLN A 481 12.14 -34.64 32.00
CA GLN A 481 10.84 -34.94 31.40
C GLN A 481 9.72 -34.90 32.44
N LYS A 482 9.89 -35.49 33.63
CA LYS A 482 8.90 -35.41 34.71
C LYS A 482 8.66 -33.97 35.17
N ALA A 483 9.73 -33.21 35.40
CA ALA A 483 9.63 -31.79 35.77
C ALA A 483 8.85 -31.00 34.71
N GLY A 484 9.24 -31.10 33.44
CA GLY A 484 8.51 -30.43 32.36
C GLY A 484 7.06 -30.92 32.20
N TRP A 485 6.77 -32.19 32.54
CA TRP A 485 5.44 -32.80 32.42
C TRP A 485 4.45 -32.28 33.47
N SER A 486 4.88 -32.13 34.73
CA SER A 486 4.00 -31.73 35.84
C SER A 486 4.14 -30.28 36.28
N GLU A 487 5.32 -29.68 36.17
CA GLU A 487 5.61 -28.33 36.71
C GLU A 487 5.55 -27.25 35.63
N LYS A 488 5.55 -27.64 34.34
CA LYS A 488 5.54 -26.72 33.19
C LYS A 488 4.47 -27.09 32.17
N ASP A 489 3.36 -27.65 32.64
CA ASP A 489 2.15 -27.91 31.86
C ASP A 489 2.26 -28.74 30.57
N HIS A 490 3.42 -29.37 30.30
CA HIS A 490 3.60 -30.16 29.09
C HIS A 490 2.62 -31.33 29.00
N LYS A 491 2.05 -31.81 30.12
CA LYS A 491 0.98 -32.81 30.08
C LYS A 491 -0.25 -32.34 29.29
N VAL A 492 -0.65 -31.07 29.48
CA VAL A 492 -1.79 -30.46 28.79
C VAL A 492 -1.40 -30.18 27.33
N ASP A 493 -0.26 -29.51 27.14
CA ASP A 493 0.26 -29.16 25.82
C ASP A 493 0.48 -30.40 24.95
N CYS A 494 1.06 -31.46 25.50
CA CYS A 494 1.31 -32.70 24.77
C CYS A 494 0.03 -33.34 24.26
N LYS A 495 -1.10 -33.20 24.98
CA LYS A 495 -2.38 -33.73 24.52
C LYS A 495 -2.88 -32.94 23.31
N LEU A 496 -2.78 -31.62 23.35
CA LEU A 496 -3.16 -30.73 22.25
C LEU A 496 -2.25 -30.96 21.03
N LEU A 497 -0.95 -30.99 21.25
CA LEU A 497 0.06 -31.24 20.23
C LEU A 497 0.03 -32.67 19.69
N CYS A 498 -0.82 -33.58 20.18
CA CYS A 498 -1.06 -34.86 19.51
C CYS A 498 -2.12 -34.76 18.40
N ASP A 499 -2.87 -33.66 18.34
CA ASP A 499 -3.79 -33.37 17.24
C ASP A 499 -2.99 -33.15 15.94
N GLY A 500 -3.34 -33.90 14.90
CA GLY A 500 -2.63 -33.88 13.62
C GLY A 500 -2.72 -32.53 12.91
N ASP A 501 -3.83 -31.82 13.07
CA ASP A 501 -4.07 -30.52 12.43
C ASP A 501 -3.37 -29.40 13.17
N LEU A 502 -3.32 -29.47 14.49
CA LEU A 502 -2.52 -28.51 15.26
C LEU A 502 -1.04 -28.66 14.92
N LYS A 503 -0.53 -29.89 14.82
CA LYS A 503 0.83 -30.13 14.31
C LYS A 503 1.00 -29.59 12.90
N GLY A 504 0.04 -29.87 12.02
CA GLY A 504 0.01 -29.39 10.64
C GLY A 504 0.15 -27.87 10.57
N LEU A 505 -0.62 -27.11 11.36
CA LEU A 505 -0.51 -25.65 11.41
C LEU A 505 0.88 -25.16 11.83
N LEU A 506 1.51 -25.85 12.78
CA LEU A 506 2.84 -25.51 13.28
C LEU A 506 3.99 -25.90 12.33
N SER A 507 3.76 -26.84 11.40
CA SER A 507 4.80 -27.41 10.53
C SER A 507 4.55 -27.27 9.02
N LEU A 508 3.42 -26.71 8.60
CA LEU A 508 3.13 -26.47 7.19
C LEU A 508 4.18 -25.52 6.61
N ASN A 509 4.64 -25.79 5.39
CA ASN A 509 5.45 -24.84 4.66
C ASN A 509 4.53 -23.74 4.10
N TRP A 510 4.42 -22.63 4.82
CA TRP A 510 3.44 -21.58 4.49
C TRP A 510 3.80 -20.78 3.24
N ASP A 511 5.04 -20.83 2.76
CA ASP A 511 5.50 -20.04 1.61
C ASP A 511 5.57 -20.86 0.31
N ASP A 512 5.36 -22.19 0.35
CA ASP A 512 5.39 -23.08 -0.84
C ASP A 512 3.99 -23.57 -1.21
N PHE A 513 3.27 -22.78 -2.01
CA PHE A 513 1.94 -23.16 -2.48
C PHE A 513 1.99 -24.04 -3.74
N GLN A 514 1.71 -25.33 -3.57
CA GLN A 514 1.51 -26.27 -4.68
C GLN A 514 0.02 -26.51 -4.98
N ASP A 515 -0.78 -26.71 -3.93
CA ASP A 515 -2.23 -26.89 -3.98
C ASP A 515 -2.86 -26.48 -2.63
N PHE A 516 -4.18 -26.31 -2.58
CA PHE A 516 -4.91 -25.92 -1.38
C PHE A 516 -4.79 -26.97 -0.26
N ALA A 517 -4.12 -26.59 0.83
CA ALA A 517 -4.18 -27.28 2.12
C ALA A 517 -5.63 -27.35 2.64
N ARG A 518 -6.00 -28.49 3.22
CA ARG A 518 -7.35 -28.77 3.76
C ARG A 518 -7.21 -29.49 5.09
N PHE A 519 -8.16 -29.29 6.00
CA PHE A 519 -8.32 -30.11 7.18
C PHE A 519 -8.99 -31.46 6.82
N PRO A 520 -8.51 -32.59 7.35
CA PRO A 520 -7.31 -32.71 8.18
C PRO A 520 -6.02 -32.46 7.38
N LEU A 521 -5.12 -31.62 7.92
CA LEU A 521 -3.86 -31.23 7.30
C LEU A 521 -2.99 -32.49 7.15
N ALA A 522 -2.66 -32.80 5.89
CA ALA A 522 -1.83 -33.95 5.56
C ALA A 522 -0.50 -33.86 6.33
N ARG A 523 -0.09 -34.96 6.97
CA ARG A 523 1.23 -35.05 7.58
C ARG A 523 2.27 -34.89 6.46
N SER A 524 3.07 -33.82 6.50
CA SER A 524 4.35 -33.82 5.79
C SER A 524 5.16 -34.98 6.36
N VAL A 525 5.34 -36.03 5.55
CA VAL A 525 6.21 -37.16 5.88
C VAL A 525 7.63 -36.72 5.59
N HIS A 526 8.26 -36.00 6.53
CA HIS A 526 9.70 -35.79 6.54
C HIS A 526 10.27 -36.07 7.92
#